data_AF-A0A1U9X3Y1-F1
#
_entry.id   AF-A0A1U9X3Y1-F1
#
_cell.length_a   1.000
_cell.length_b   1.000
_cell.length_c   1.000
_cell.angle_alpha   90.00
_cell.angle_beta   90.00
_cell.angle_gamma   90.00
#
_symmetry.space_group_name_H-M   'P 1'
#
loop_
_entity.id
_entity.type
_entity.pdbx_description
1 polymer ?
#
loop_
_entity_poly.entity_id
_entity_poly.type
_entity_poly.pdbx_seq_one_letter_code
_entity_poly.pdbx_strand_id
1 'polypeptide(L)'
;SLEPAPKMVKWIRVLYSDFSKFTRDQENLISLKDTFDYIEGFVIINRTGLLNSWRLSFDPKDPLQASQFSSDGKTFYCLEMAKYFKPDEAEVMNQGVDDLLSKLSYIQPTLFLSEVSYVEFLDRVHVSEKKLRAQGLWEVHHPWLNLLIPRSEIHDFAKEVFGNILKDTSNGPILIYPVNQTRWNRKTSLVTPEEDVFYLVAFLTSAIPFSSGENSLEYILSQNRRILDFCTHAKLNVKQYLAHYTTQ
;
A
#
# COMPACT_ATOMS: atom_id res chain seq x y z
N SER A 1 2.85 21.62 -15.95
CA SER A 1 1.67 22.45 -15.64
C SER A 1 1.23 22.13 -14.23
N LEU A 2 0.65 23.08 -13.52
CA LEU A 2 -0.07 22.82 -12.28
C LEU A 2 -1.55 22.58 -12.59
N GLU A 3 -2.28 21.99 -11.64
CA GLU A 3 -3.73 21.80 -11.69
C GLU A 3 -4.44 22.60 -10.58
N PRO A 4 -5.74 22.90 -10.72
CA PRO A 4 -6.52 23.52 -9.65
C PRO A 4 -6.59 22.60 -8.43
N ALA A 5 -6.19 23.09 -7.27
CA ALA A 5 -6.21 22.30 -6.04
C ALA A 5 -7.66 22.06 -5.57
N PRO A 6 -8.06 20.81 -5.28
CA PRO A 6 -9.29 20.52 -4.57
C PRO A 6 -9.20 21.04 -3.13
N LYS A 7 -10.35 21.21 -2.47
CA LYS A 7 -10.39 21.66 -1.07
C LYS A 7 -10.41 20.49 -0.09
N MET A 8 -11.14 19.44 -0.44
CA MET A 8 -11.42 18.31 0.44
C MET A 8 -11.08 16.98 -0.23
N VAL A 9 -10.86 15.97 0.60
CA VAL A 9 -10.56 14.61 0.20
C VAL A 9 -11.41 13.66 1.01
N LYS A 10 -12.18 12.81 0.33
CA LYS A 10 -12.81 11.64 0.94
C LYS A 10 -11.79 10.50 0.90
N TRP A 11 -11.25 10.15 2.06
CA TRP A 11 -10.21 9.14 2.25
C TRP A 11 -10.82 7.83 2.71
N ILE A 12 -10.52 6.74 2.01
CA ILE A 12 -11.22 5.47 2.12
C ILE A 12 -10.22 4.33 2.33
N ARG A 13 -10.53 3.42 3.25
CA ARG A 13 -9.83 2.15 3.42
C ARG A 13 -10.80 0.97 3.48
N VAL A 14 -10.43 -0.11 2.82
CA VAL A 14 -11.16 -1.39 2.83
C VAL A 14 -10.18 -2.56 2.85
N LEU A 15 -10.59 -3.73 3.34
CA LEU A 15 -9.76 -4.94 3.39
C LEU A 15 -10.24 -6.02 2.43
N TYR A 16 -9.27 -6.79 1.92
CA TYR A 16 -9.43 -8.01 1.16
C TYR A 16 -8.68 -9.14 1.86
N SER A 17 -9.25 -10.34 1.86
CA SER A 17 -8.57 -11.57 2.29
C SER A 17 -7.99 -12.37 1.11
N ASP A 18 -8.41 -12.06 -0.12
CA ASP A 18 -8.01 -12.74 -1.35
C ASP A 18 -7.16 -11.79 -2.20
N PHE A 19 -5.92 -12.20 -2.46
CA PHE A 19 -4.97 -11.38 -3.24
C PHE A 19 -5.45 -11.13 -4.66
N SER A 20 -6.10 -12.12 -5.29
CA SER A 20 -6.59 -12.00 -6.67
C SER A 20 -7.76 -11.04 -6.78
N LYS A 21 -8.64 -11.00 -5.77
CA LYS A 21 -9.69 -9.97 -5.72
C LYS A 21 -9.08 -8.58 -5.53
N PHE A 22 -8.10 -8.47 -4.64
CA PHE A 22 -7.39 -7.22 -4.36
C PHE A 22 -6.68 -6.65 -5.61
N THR A 23 -5.86 -7.46 -6.29
CA THR A 23 -5.12 -7.01 -7.49
C THR A 23 -6.04 -6.71 -8.65
N ARG A 24 -7.05 -7.57 -8.91
CA ARG A 24 -8.05 -7.34 -9.97
C ARG A 24 -8.79 -6.03 -9.76
N ASP A 25 -9.20 -5.75 -8.53
CA ASP A 25 -9.96 -4.54 -8.24
C ASP A 25 -9.06 -3.28 -8.34
N GLN A 26 -7.80 -3.35 -7.91
CA GLN A 26 -6.81 -2.28 -8.15
C GLN A 26 -6.59 -2.03 -9.66
N GLU A 27 -6.34 -3.08 -10.44
CA GLU A 27 -6.13 -2.98 -11.90
C GLU A 27 -7.36 -2.39 -12.61
N ASN A 28 -8.55 -2.84 -12.23
CA ASN A 28 -9.80 -2.28 -12.75
C ASN A 28 -9.88 -0.78 -12.46
N LEU A 29 -9.65 -0.37 -11.20
CA LEU A 29 -9.73 1.04 -10.82
C LEU A 29 -8.74 1.93 -11.59
N ILE A 30 -7.50 1.49 -11.84
CA ILE A 30 -6.53 2.29 -12.61
C ILE A 30 -6.78 2.29 -14.12
N SER A 31 -7.64 1.40 -14.62
CA SER A 31 -8.04 1.33 -16.04
C SER A 31 -9.22 2.25 -16.37
N LEU A 32 -10.02 2.61 -15.36
CA LEU A 32 -11.19 3.46 -15.52
C LEU A 32 -10.79 4.91 -15.76
N LYS A 33 -11.52 5.59 -16.64
CA LYS A 33 -11.37 7.03 -16.89
C LYS A 33 -11.87 7.85 -15.70
N ASP A 34 -13.05 7.50 -15.20
CA ASP A 34 -13.70 8.15 -14.07
C ASP A 34 -13.53 7.26 -12.84
N THR A 35 -12.47 7.52 -12.07
CA THR A 35 -12.02 6.68 -10.95
C THR A 35 -11.64 7.54 -9.73
N PHE A 36 -11.05 6.93 -8.72
CA PHE A 36 -10.46 7.62 -7.57
C PHE A 36 -9.22 8.43 -7.99
N ASP A 37 -8.99 9.55 -7.32
CA ASP A 37 -7.86 10.45 -7.61
C ASP A 37 -6.54 9.95 -6.99
N TYR A 38 -6.64 9.00 -6.05
CA TYR A 38 -5.51 8.27 -5.47
C TYR A 38 -5.92 6.82 -5.22
N ILE A 39 -5.02 5.88 -5.57
CA ILE A 39 -5.20 4.43 -5.38
C ILE A 39 -3.85 3.85 -4.96
N GLU A 40 -3.76 3.34 -3.73
CA GLU A 40 -2.62 2.56 -3.24
C GLU A 40 -3.12 1.31 -2.51
N GLY A 41 -2.20 0.51 -2.00
CA GLY A 41 -2.55 -0.58 -1.11
C GLY A 41 -1.40 -1.03 -0.22
N PHE A 42 -1.76 -1.85 0.77
CA PHE A 42 -0.85 -2.35 1.78
C PHE A 42 -1.02 -3.84 1.97
N VAL A 43 0.09 -4.56 2.19
CA VAL A 43 0.07 -5.94 2.68
C VAL A 43 0.15 -5.93 4.20
N ILE A 44 -0.73 -6.69 4.84
CA ILE A 44 -0.84 -6.77 6.30
C ILE A 44 -0.74 -8.23 6.68
N ILE A 45 0.40 -8.65 7.25
CA ILE A 45 0.66 -10.05 7.62
C ILE A 45 0.68 -10.15 9.14
N ASN A 46 -0.14 -11.05 9.68
CA ASN A 46 -0.15 -11.40 11.10
C ASN A 46 -0.23 -10.20 12.07
N ARG A 47 -1.04 -9.20 11.73
CA ARG A 47 -1.29 -8.00 12.57
C ARG A 47 -2.66 -8.09 13.21
N THR A 48 -2.72 -7.94 14.53
CA THR A 48 -3.96 -7.86 15.30
C THR A 48 -4.40 -6.40 15.52
N GLY A 49 -5.67 -6.18 15.84
CA GLY A 49 -6.19 -4.85 16.22
C GLY A 49 -6.22 -3.82 15.07
N LEU A 50 -6.09 -4.24 13.82
CA LEU A 50 -5.98 -3.37 12.65
C LEU A 50 -7.08 -2.30 12.57
N LEU A 51 -8.36 -2.71 12.62
CA LEU A 51 -9.48 -1.76 12.52
C LEU A 51 -9.54 -0.81 13.72
N ASN A 52 -9.11 -1.25 14.91
CA ASN A 52 -9.04 -0.36 16.08
C ASN A 52 -8.00 0.74 15.89
N SER A 53 -6.88 0.44 15.23
CA SER A 53 -5.89 1.47 14.89
C SER A 53 -6.43 2.50 13.90
N TRP A 54 -7.33 2.10 12.98
CA TRP A 54 -7.95 3.00 12.01
C TRP A 54 -8.99 3.92 12.63
N ARG A 55 -9.70 3.47 13.68
CA ARG A 55 -10.70 4.28 14.42
C ARG A 55 -10.14 5.59 15.01
N LEU A 56 -8.81 5.75 15.06
CA LEU A 56 -8.17 7.00 15.46
C LEU A 56 -8.23 8.11 14.40
N SER A 57 -8.55 7.77 13.15
CA SER A 57 -8.52 8.72 12.01
C SER A 57 -9.62 8.49 10.98
N PHE A 58 -10.38 7.40 11.09
CA PHE A 58 -11.45 7.02 10.18
C PHE A 58 -12.65 6.50 10.95
N ASP A 59 -13.83 6.73 10.38
CA ASP A 59 -15.09 6.21 10.87
C ASP A 59 -15.53 4.98 10.06
N PRO A 60 -15.93 3.87 10.71
CA PRO A 60 -16.52 2.74 10.00
C PRO A 60 -17.90 3.11 9.45
N LYS A 61 -18.19 2.69 8.21
CA LYS A 61 -19.54 2.87 7.62
C LYS A 61 -20.62 2.10 8.41
N ASP A 62 -20.27 0.94 8.93
CA ASP A 62 -21.09 0.13 9.85
C ASP A 62 -20.28 -0.19 11.12
N PRO A 63 -20.41 0.60 12.20
CA PRO A 63 -19.64 0.39 13.43
C PRO A 63 -19.89 -0.97 14.11
N LEU A 64 -21.12 -1.50 14.01
CA LEU A 64 -21.50 -2.75 14.66
C LEU A 64 -20.84 -3.93 13.96
N GLN A 65 -20.95 -4.02 12.64
CA GLN A 65 -20.28 -5.08 11.88
C GLN A 65 -18.75 -4.94 11.96
N ALA A 66 -18.21 -3.72 11.89
CA ALA A 66 -16.78 -3.47 12.03
C ALA A 66 -16.24 -3.86 13.42
N SER A 67 -17.08 -3.90 14.46
CA SER A 67 -16.68 -4.32 15.81
C SER A 67 -16.54 -5.84 15.95
N GLN A 68 -17.24 -6.60 15.09
CA GLN A 68 -17.23 -8.06 15.07
C GLN A 68 -16.11 -8.64 14.20
N PHE A 69 -15.46 -7.81 13.38
CA PHE A 69 -14.37 -8.23 12.52
C PHE A 69 -13.11 -8.59 13.33
N SER A 70 -12.61 -9.81 13.14
CA SER A 70 -11.32 -10.25 13.67
C SER A 70 -10.33 -10.53 12.54
N SER A 71 -9.08 -10.16 12.76
CA SER A 71 -7.98 -10.44 11.83
C SER A 71 -7.35 -11.82 12.02
N ASP A 72 -7.53 -12.46 13.18
CA ASP A 72 -7.04 -13.82 13.50
C ASP A 72 -5.59 -14.13 13.06
N GLY A 73 -4.70 -13.13 13.00
CA GLY A 73 -3.32 -13.32 12.53
C GLY A 73 -3.19 -13.70 11.04
N LYS A 74 -4.25 -13.56 10.23
CA LYS A 74 -4.24 -13.84 8.79
C LYS A 74 -3.60 -12.70 7.99
N THR A 75 -3.23 -13.01 6.75
CA THR A 75 -2.81 -11.99 5.78
C THR A 75 -4.04 -11.29 5.18
N PHE A 76 -4.03 -9.97 5.20
CA PHE A 76 -5.01 -9.12 4.54
C PHE A 76 -4.32 -8.12 3.61
N TYR A 77 -5.09 -7.61 2.65
CA TYR A 77 -4.66 -6.57 1.73
C TYR A 77 -5.58 -5.37 1.91
N CYS A 78 -5.01 -4.23 2.25
CA CYS A 78 -5.74 -2.98 2.37
C CYS A 78 -5.71 -2.26 1.03
N LEU A 79 -6.87 -1.91 0.50
CA LEU A 79 -7.01 -0.96 -0.60
C LEU A 79 -7.28 0.41 0.01
N GLU A 80 -6.40 1.38 -0.29
CA GLU A 80 -6.54 2.76 0.15
C GLU A 80 -6.81 3.66 -1.05
N MET A 81 -7.89 4.43 -0.96
CA MET A 81 -8.38 5.25 -2.06
C MET A 81 -8.70 6.65 -1.57
N ALA A 82 -8.65 7.63 -2.48
CA ALA A 82 -9.10 8.98 -2.18
C ALA A 82 -9.87 9.58 -3.34
N LYS A 83 -10.95 10.31 -3.03
CA LYS A 83 -11.70 11.11 -4.00
C LYS A 83 -11.60 12.58 -3.62
N TYR A 84 -11.14 13.40 -4.56
CA TYR A 84 -10.97 14.83 -4.40
C TYR A 84 -12.26 15.55 -4.75
N PHE A 85 -12.64 16.56 -3.96
CA PHE A 85 -13.86 17.30 -4.20
C PHE A 85 -13.80 18.72 -3.65
N LYS A 86 -14.70 19.55 -4.16
CA LYS A 86 -15.05 20.82 -3.51
C LYS A 86 -16.31 20.60 -2.65
N PRO A 87 -16.48 21.35 -1.53
CA PRO A 87 -17.61 21.17 -0.63
C PRO A 87 -18.99 21.27 -1.30
N ASP A 88 -19.13 22.10 -2.33
CA ASP A 88 -20.36 22.27 -3.11
C ASP A 88 -20.67 21.09 -4.06
N GLU A 89 -19.71 20.21 -4.30
CA GLU A 89 -19.84 19.02 -5.16
C GLU A 89 -19.98 17.72 -4.33
N ALA A 90 -20.12 17.82 -3.00
CA ALA A 90 -20.04 16.69 -2.07
C ALA A 90 -21.10 15.60 -2.32
N GLU A 91 -22.33 15.97 -2.64
CA GLU A 91 -23.42 15.01 -2.91
C GLU A 91 -23.13 14.17 -4.16
N VAL A 92 -22.74 14.82 -5.26
CA VAL A 92 -22.38 14.17 -6.52
C VAL A 92 -21.14 13.29 -6.34
N MET A 93 -20.14 13.79 -5.61
CA MET A 93 -18.95 12.99 -5.26
C MET A 93 -19.33 11.75 -4.46
N ASN A 94 -20.20 11.87 -3.46
CA ASN A 94 -20.63 10.76 -2.63
C ASN A 94 -21.33 9.67 -3.46
N GLN A 95 -22.22 10.05 -4.37
CA GLN A 95 -22.86 9.10 -5.29
C GLN A 95 -21.83 8.39 -6.18
N GLY A 96 -20.88 9.14 -6.75
CA GLY A 96 -19.83 8.55 -7.59
C GLY A 96 -18.92 7.60 -6.80
N VAL A 97 -18.61 7.90 -5.55
CA VAL A 97 -17.87 7.01 -4.66
C VAL A 97 -18.66 5.74 -4.35
N ASP A 98 -19.94 5.85 -4.02
CA ASP A 98 -20.78 4.68 -3.72
C ASP A 98 -20.93 3.77 -4.96
N ASP A 99 -21.07 4.35 -6.16
CA ASP A 99 -21.10 3.63 -7.42
C ASP A 99 -19.79 2.88 -7.71
N LEU A 100 -18.63 3.50 -7.42
CA LEU A 100 -17.32 2.86 -7.55
C LEU A 100 -17.17 1.73 -6.53
N LEU A 101 -17.48 1.98 -5.25
CA LEU A 101 -17.37 0.99 -4.18
C LEU A 101 -18.29 -0.23 -4.41
N SER A 102 -19.48 -0.02 -5.00
CA SER A 102 -20.43 -1.11 -5.30
C SER A 102 -19.88 -2.18 -6.26
N LYS A 103 -18.85 -1.84 -7.04
CA LYS A 103 -18.22 -2.73 -8.02
C LYS A 103 -17.03 -3.49 -7.44
N LEU A 104 -16.63 -3.18 -6.21
CA LEU A 104 -15.47 -3.77 -5.55
C LEU A 104 -15.87 -4.97 -4.69
N SER A 105 -14.91 -5.88 -4.47
CA SER A 105 -15.09 -7.17 -3.79
C SER A 105 -14.47 -7.21 -2.39
N TYR A 106 -14.33 -6.06 -1.74
CA TYR A 106 -13.79 -5.95 -0.39
C TYR A 106 -14.73 -6.56 0.67
N ILE A 107 -14.19 -6.78 1.87
CA ILE A 107 -14.95 -7.27 3.02
C ILE A 107 -15.81 -6.12 3.56
N GLN A 108 -17.12 -6.16 3.31
CA GLN A 108 -18.05 -5.05 3.58
C GLN A 108 -17.92 -4.40 4.98
N PRO A 109 -17.81 -5.16 6.10
CA PRO A 109 -17.59 -4.60 7.44
C PRO A 109 -16.32 -3.75 7.63
N THR A 110 -15.40 -3.77 6.67
CA THR A 110 -14.08 -3.13 6.78
C THR A 110 -14.00 -1.80 6.04
N LEU A 111 -15.14 -1.26 5.58
CA LEU A 111 -15.21 0.07 4.96
C LEU A 111 -15.09 1.17 6.01
N PHE A 112 -13.98 1.90 5.93
CA PHE A 112 -13.64 3.03 6.78
C PHE A 112 -13.45 4.28 5.92
N LEU A 113 -13.99 5.40 6.40
CA LEU A 113 -14.07 6.65 5.66
C LEU A 113 -13.61 7.80 6.56
N SER A 114 -13.02 8.83 5.96
CA SER A 114 -12.68 10.08 6.61
C SER A 114 -12.77 11.21 5.59
N GLU A 115 -13.11 12.41 6.04
CA GLU A 115 -13.06 13.61 5.20
C GLU A 115 -12.06 14.59 5.80
N VAL A 116 -11.05 14.94 5.03
CA VAL A 116 -9.94 15.82 5.45
C VAL A 116 -9.68 16.87 4.37
N SER A 117 -8.95 17.92 4.71
CA SER A 117 -8.49 18.86 3.68
C SER A 117 -7.47 18.20 2.73
N TYR A 118 -7.34 18.75 1.52
CA TYR A 118 -6.37 18.26 0.55
C TYR A 118 -4.93 18.25 1.08
N VAL A 119 -4.54 19.30 1.81
CA VAL A 119 -3.19 19.41 2.39
C VAL A 119 -2.98 18.38 3.50
N GLU A 120 -3.96 18.18 4.39
CA GLU A 120 -3.86 17.16 5.44
C GLU A 120 -3.72 15.75 4.87
N PHE A 121 -4.42 15.45 3.77
CA PHE A 121 -4.25 14.17 3.08
C PHE A 121 -2.83 14.02 2.51
N LEU A 122 -2.32 15.04 1.80
CA LEU A 122 -0.98 14.98 1.22
C LEU A 122 0.13 14.89 2.28
N ASP A 123 -0.02 15.59 3.41
CA ASP A 123 0.96 15.64 4.51
C ASP A 123 0.75 14.53 5.57
N ARG A 124 -0.12 13.54 5.30
CA ARG A 124 -0.50 12.50 6.28
C ARG A 124 0.68 11.71 6.86
N VAL A 125 1.77 11.55 6.09
CA VAL A 125 2.97 10.82 6.55
C VAL A 125 3.78 11.64 7.57
N HIS A 126 3.73 12.97 7.52
CA HIS A 126 4.39 13.84 8.50
C HIS A 126 3.78 13.69 9.92
N VAL A 127 2.50 13.31 10.02
CA VAL A 127 1.88 12.94 11.31
C VAL A 127 2.55 11.70 11.90
N SER A 128 2.86 10.69 11.07
CA SER A 128 3.56 9.48 11.47
C SER A 128 5.03 9.76 11.81
N GLU A 129 5.70 10.62 11.03
CA GLU A 129 7.06 11.09 11.34
C GLU A 129 7.14 11.68 12.75
N LYS A 130 6.26 12.65 13.08
CA LYS A 130 6.26 13.30 14.40
C LYS A 130 6.09 12.29 15.54
N LYS A 131 5.20 11.29 15.37
CA LYS A 131 4.99 10.22 16.34
C LYS A 131 6.24 9.34 16.51
N LEU A 132 6.87 8.93 15.41
CA LEU A 132 8.09 8.11 15.44
C LEU A 132 9.28 8.88 16.02
N ARG A 133 9.44 10.17 15.70
CA ARG A 133 10.46 11.05 16.31
C ARG A 133 10.29 11.15 17.82
N ALA A 134 9.06 11.33 18.30
CA ALA A 134 8.78 11.39 19.74
C ALA A 134 9.12 10.07 20.48
N GLN A 135 9.17 8.95 19.75
CA GLN A 135 9.55 7.63 20.27
C GLN A 135 11.02 7.28 20.03
N GLY A 136 11.80 8.16 19.38
CA GLY A 136 13.19 7.86 18.97
C GLY A 136 13.28 6.80 17.87
N LEU A 137 12.19 6.51 17.17
CA LEU A 137 12.08 5.48 16.13
C LEU A 137 12.19 6.04 14.71
N TRP A 138 12.45 7.35 14.56
CA TRP A 138 12.62 7.96 13.24
C TRP A 138 14.08 7.95 12.76
N GLU A 139 15.06 8.29 13.60
CA GLU A 139 16.48 8.31 13.19
C GLU A 139 17.13 6.94 13.44
N VAL A 140 16.54 5.89 12.86
CA VAL A 140 17.00 4.49 12.96
C VAL A 140 17.43 3.96 11.59
N HIS A 141 17.92 2.72 11.51
CA HIS A 141 18.26 2.13 10.21
C HIS A 141 17.00 1.78 9.42
N HIS A 142 16.97 2.17 8.15
CA HIS A 142 15.89 1.92 7.20
C HIS A 142 16.38 1.03 6.04
N PRO A 143 16.50 -0.30 6.25
CA PRO A 143 16.90 -1.23 5.19
C PRO A 143 15.73 -1.46 4.20
N TRP A 144 15.27 -0.41 3.54
CA TRP A 144 14.14 -0.49 2.61
C TRP A 144 14.50 -1.25 1.35
N LEU A 145 13.51 -1.95 0.80
CA LEU A 145 13.59 -2.63 -0.49
C LEU A 145 12.41 -2.18 -1.34
N ASN A 146 12.66 -1.56 -2.49
CA ASN A 146 11.61 -1.07 -3.38
C ASN A 146 11.75 -1.75 -4.74
N LEU A 147 10.69 -2.43 -5.18
CA LEU A 147 10.65 -3.26 -6.37
C LEU A 147 9.53 -2.81 -7.31
N LEU A 148 9.80 -2.91 -8.61
CA LEU A 148 8.83 -2.81 -9.67
C LEU A 148 8.64 -4.20 -10.27
N ILE A 149 7.44 -4.76 -10.11
CA ILE A 149 7.13 -6.16 -10.43
C ILE A 149 6.17 -6.18 -11.62
N PRO A 150 6.46 -6.92 -12.70
CA PRO A 150 5.54 -7.06 -13.81
C PRO A 150 4.19 -7.63 -13.36
N ARG A 151 3.09 -7.21 -14.01
CA ARG A 151 1.74 -7.69 -13.66
C ARG A 151 1.64 -9.21 -13.78
N SER A 152 2.23 -9.81 -14.80
CA SER A 152 2.19 -11.27 -14.99
C SER A 152 2.83 -12.07 -13.85
N GLU A 153 3.74 -11.46 -13.09
CA GLU A 153 4.55 -12.11 -12.07
C GLU A 153 4.10 -11.80 -10.62
N ILE A 154 3.15 -10.86 -10.44
CA ILE A 154 2.77 -10.37 -9.11
C ILE A 154 2.16 -11.47 -8.22
N HIS A 155 1.48 -12.44 -8.81
CA HIS A 155 0.86 -13.55 -8.08
C HIS A 155 1.89 -14.55 -7.57
N ASP A 156 2.89 -14.91 -8.40
CA ASP A 156 3.98 -15.78 -7.98
C ASP A 156 4.84 -15.10 -6.92
N PHE A 157 5.08 -13.79 -7.08
CA PHE A 157 5.74 -12.97 -6.08
C PHE A 157 4.98 -12.96 -4.75
N ALA A 158 3.69 -12.66 -4.76
CA ALA A 158 2.89 -12.59 -3.55
C ALA A 158 2.82 -13.93 -2.82
N LYS A 159 2.67 -15.03 -3.57
CA LYS A 159 2.61 -16.39 -3.01
C LYS A 159 3.88 -16.72 -2.23
N GLU A 160 5.05 -16.46 -2.80
CA GLU A 160 6.31 -16.77 -2.11
C GLU A 160 6.65 -15.73 -1.03
N VAL A 161 6.58 -14.44 -1.36
CA VAL A 161 7.07 -13.39 -0.46
C VAL A 161 6.13 -13.19 0.73
N PHE A 162 4.81 -13.02 0.47
CA PHE A 162 3.84 -12.77 1.54
C PHE A 162 3.30 -14.06 2.16
N GLY A 163 3.40 -15.19 1.46
CA GLY A 163 2.97 -16.49 1.95
C GLY A 163 4.05 -17.29 2.70
N ASN A 164 5.33 -17.14 2.33
CA ASN A 164 6.40 -18.00 2.84
C ASN A 164 7.59 -17.25 3.44
N ILE A 165 8.12 -16.22 2.77
CA ILE A 165 9.35 -15.53 3.23
C ILE A 165 9.06 -14.70 4.48
N LEU A 166 7.99 -13.89 4.45
CA LEU A 166 7.61 -12.98 5.52
C LEU A 166 6.63 -13.64 6.50
N LYS A 167 6.85 -13.41 7.80
CA LYS A 167 6.00 -13.95 8.88
C LYS A 167 5.00 -12.93 9.43
N ASP A 168 5.34 -11.65 9.37
CA ASP A 168 4.52 -10.54 9.84
C ASP A 168 4.95 -9.22 9.17
N THR A 169 4.19 -8.15 9.41
CA THR A 169 4.53 -6.77 9.01
C THR A 169 4.72 -5.85 10.22
N SER A 170 5.33 -6.35 11.30
CA SER A 170 5.53 -5.61 12.56
C SER A 170 6.54 -4.46 12.41
N ASN A 171 7.59 -4.66 11.60
CA ASN A 171 8.72 -3.73 11.43
C ASN A 171 8.49 -2.59 10.43
N GLY A 172 7.34 -2.52 9.78
CA GLY A 172 7.03 -1.44 8.85
C GLY A 172 5.94 -1.82 7.84
N PRO A 173 5.39 -0.84 7.11
CA PRO A 173 4.39 -1.13 6.08
C PRO A 173 5.03 -1.76 4.84
N ILE A 174 4.24 -2.57 4.14
CA ILE A 174 4.54 -3.05 2.79
C ILE A 174 3.54 -2.40 1.85
N LEU A 175 3.99 -1.49 1.00
CA LEU A 175 3.15 -0.89 -0.04
C LEU A 175 3.03 -1.86 -1.22
N ILE A 176 1.85 -1.93 -1.83
CA ILE A 176 1.61 -2.67 -3.07
C ILE A 176 0.49 -2.01 -3.88
N TYR A 177 0.82 -1.56 -5.10
CA TYR A 177 -0.17 -1.01 -6.02
C TYR A 177 0.30 -1.03 -7.47
N PRO A 178 -0.63 -1.21 -8.43
CA PRO A 178 -0.31 -1.20 -9.86
C PRO A 178 -0.23 0.24 -10.41
N VAL A 179 0.54 0.40 -11.47
CA VAL A 179 0.62 1.63 -12.27
C VAL A 179 0.62 1.30 -13.76
N ASN A 180 0.11 2.23 -14.56
CA ASN A 180 0.08 2.10 -16.03
C ASN A 180 1.40 2.59 -16.64
N GLN A 181 2.06 1.75 -17.43
CA GLN A 181 3.32 2.06 -18.12
C GLN A 181 3.18 3.25 -19.07
N THR A 182 1.99 3.45 -19.65
CA THR A 182 1.67 4.57 -20.56
C THR A 182 1.81 5.96 -19.93
N ARG A 183 1.88 6.05 -18.59
CA ARG A 183 2.11 7.31 -17.87
C ARG A 183 3.59 7.68 -17.75
N TRP A 184 4.51 6.81 -18.15
CA TRP A 184 5.94 7.00 -17.98
C TRP A 184 6.63 7.35 -19.30
N ASN A 185 7.52 8.35 -19.26
CA ASN A 185 8.26 8.78 -20.44
C ASN A 185 9.47 7.87 -20.69
N ARG A 186 9.40 7.07 -21.77
CA ARG A 186 10.47 6.16 -22.22
C ARG A 186 11.79 6.86 -22.60
N LYS A 187 11.82 8.18 -22.73
CA LYS A 187 13.04 8.97 -23.01
C LYS A 187 13.83 9.34 -21.75
N THR A 188 13.38 8.93 -20.57
CA THR A 188 14.06 9.18 -19.30
C THR A 188 14.95 7.99 -18.93
N SER A 189 15.79 8.17 -17.92
CA SER A 189 16.65 7.08 -17.38
C SER A 189 15.92 6.15 -16.41
N LEU A 190 14.60 6.32 -16.21
CA LEU A 190 13.84 5.43 -15.34
C LEU A 190 13.74 4.04 -15.96
N VAL A 191 14.13 3.02 -15.20
CA VAL A 191 14.05 1.62 -15.60
C VAL A 191 12.79 0.99 -15.01
N THR A 192 11.92 0.48 -15.86
CA THR A 192 10.66 -0.19 -15.48
C THR A 192 10.60 -1.60 -16.11
N PRO A 193 9.73 -2.49 -15.60
CA PRO A 193 9.31 -3.68 -16.32
C PRO A 193 8.74 -3.39 -17.71
N GLU A 194 8.81 -4.37 -18.61
CA GLU A 194 8.30 -4.30 -20.00
C GLU A 194 6.84 -4.80 -20.12
N GLU A 195 5.96 -4.34 -19.23
CA GLU A 195 4.52 -4.64 -19.29
C GLU A 195 3.69 -3.36 -19.20
N ASP A 196 2.48 -3.38 -19.77
CA ASP A 196 1.55 -2.24 -19.76
C ASP A 196 1.12 -1.84 -18.35
N VAL A 197 1.11 -2.80 -17.43
CA VAL A 197 0.86 -2.62 -16.00
C VAL A 197 1.98 -3.31 -15.22
N PHE A 198 2.49 -2.63 -14.20
CA PHE A 198 3.42 -3.20 -13.24
C PHE A 198 3.12 -2.67 -11.84
N TYR A 199 3.56 -3.38 -10.81
CA TYR A 199 3.32 -3.07 -9.41
C TYR A 199 4.54 -2.44 -8.78
N LEU A 200 4.34 -1.36 -8.03
CA LEU A 200 5.31 -0.96 -7.01
C LEU A 200 5.07 -1.81 -5.77
N VAL A 201 6.12 -2.45 -5.28
CA VAL A 201 6.14 -3.14 -3.99
C VAL A 201 7.27 -2.59 -3.13
N ALA A 202 6.95 -1.94 -2.03
CA ALA A 202 7.93 -1.29 -1.16
C ALA A 202 7.87 -1.84 0.27
N PHE A 203 8.96 -2.45 0.70
CA PHE A 203 9.17 -2.92 2.07
C PHE A 203 9.81 -1.79 2.86
N LEU A 204 8.99 -1.03 3.62
CA LEU A 204 9.42 0.17 4.34
C LEU A 204 9.74 -0.15 5.80
N THR A 205 10.61 -1.12 6.01
CA THR A 205 11.00 -1.61 7.35
C THR A 205 11.96 -0.68 8.07
N SER A 206 11.82 -0.57 9.39
CA SER A 206 12.74 0.09 10.31
C SER A 206 13.36 -0.95 11.24
N ALA A 207 14.69 -0.96 11.37
CA ALA A 207 15.36 -1.81 12.34
C ALA A 207 15.37 -1.15 13.72
N ILE A 208 14.96 -1.89 14.76
CA ILE A 208 14.93 -1.34 16.12
C ILE A 208 16.38 -1.29 16.64
N PRO A 209 16.88 -0.12 17.10
CA PRO A 209 18.25 0.00 17.62
C PRO A 209 18.53 -0.99 18.74
N PHE A 210 19.72 -1.61 18.72
CA PHE A 210 20.18 -2.58 19.72
C PHE A 210 19.29 -3.83 19.90
N SER A 211 18.31 -4.05 19.01
CA SER A 211 17.49 -5.25 19.04
C SER A 211 18.25 -6.45 18.48
N SER A 212 17.92 -7.64 18.98
CA SER A 212 18.34 -8.92 18.42
C SER A 212 17.11 -9.66 17.89
N GLY A 213 17.32 -10.63 17.01
CA GLY A 213 16.23 -11.43 16.43
C GLY A 213 15.52 -10.70 15.27
N GLU A 214 14.19 -10.85 15.19
CA GLU A 214 13.41 -10.47 14.00
C GLU A 214 13.33 -8.97 13.72
N ASN A 215 13.78 -8.12 14.66
CA ASN A 215 13.80 -6.67 14.52
C ASN A 215 15.19 -6.08 14.24
N SER A 216 16.22 -6.95 14.17
CA SER A 216 17.61 -6.51 13.94
C SER A 216 17.84 -6.15 12.48
N LEU A 217 18.84 -5.28 12.24
CA LEU A 217 19.23 -4.88 10.89
C LEU A 217 19.66 -6.09 10.05
N GLU A 218 20.43 -7.01 10.63
CA GLU A 218 20.94 -8.21 9.97
C GLU A 218 19.81 -9.14 9.54
N TYR A 219 18.80 -9.32 10.41
CA TYR A 219 17.63 -10.13 10.08
C TYR A 219 16.87 -9.51 8.91
N ILE A 220 16.57 -8.21 8.94
CA ILE A 220 15.83 -7.55 7.87
C ILE A 220 16.61 -7.59 6.55
N LEU A 221 17.91 -7.33 6.58
CA LEU A 221 18.78 -7.48 5.40
C LEU A 221 18.84 -8.92 4.89
N SER A 222 18.73 -9.92 5.76
CA SER A 222 18.60 -11.33 5.35
C SER A 222 17.27 -11.61 4.64
N GLN A 223 16.16 -11.02 5.10
CA GLN A 223 14.87 -11.13 4.42
C GLN A 223 14.89 -10.46 3.04
N ASN A 224 15.44 -9.24 2.95
CA ASN A 224 15.60 -8.53 1.67
C ASN A 224 16.41 -9.36 0.66
N ARG A 225 17.50 -9.99 1.11
CA ARG A 225 18.28 -10.91 0.27
C ARG A 225 17.46 -12.11 -0.19
N ARG A 226 16.74 -12.78 0.72
CA ARG A 226 15.86 -13.91 0.35
C ARG A 226 14.82 -13.54 -0.71
N ILE A 227 14.24 -12.34 -0.63
CA ILE A 227 13.29 -11.83 -1.63
C ILE A 227 13.97 -11.64 -2.99
N LEU A 228 15.13 -10.99 -3.02
CA LEU A 228 15.90 -10.76 -4.25
C LEU A 228 16.43 -12.07 -4.86
N ASP A 229 16.89 -13.00 -4.02
CA ASP A 229 17.31 -14.33 -4.43
C ASP A 229 16.14 -15.07 -5.06
N PHE A 230 14.96 -15.06 -4.43
CA PHE A 230 13.77 -15.66 -5.03
C PHE A 230 13.44 -15.06 -6.40
N CYS A 231 13.42 -13.72 -6.52
CA CYS A 231 13.16 -13.05 -7.80
C CYS A 231 14.13 -13.53 -8.87
N THR A 232 15.41 -13.68 -8.52
CA THR A 232 16.46 -14.16 -9.43
C THR A 232 16.26 -15.63 -9.82
N HIS A 233 16.04 -16.52 -8.85
CA HIS A 233 15.88 -17.96 -9.09
C HIS A 233 14.60 -18.29 -9.87
N ALA A 234 13.50 -17.62 -9.55
CA ALA A 234 12.24 -17.72 -10.27
C ALA A 234 12.25 -16.97 -11.63
N LYS A 235 13.35 -16.27 -11.95
CA LYS A 235 13.54 -15.49 -13.19
C LYS A 235 12.44 -14.44 -13.40
N LEU A 236 12.02 -13.81 -12.31
CA LEU A 236 11.09 -12.69 -12.35
C LEU A 236 11.80 -11.47 -12.92
N ASN A 237 11.16 -10.77 -13.86
CA ASN A 237 11.70 -9.59 -14.54
C ASN A 237 11.57 -8.30 -13.69
N VAL A 238 11.82 -8.42 -12.40
CA VAL A 238 11.73 -7.34 -11.41
C VAL A 238 12.82 -6.30 -11.63
N LYS A 239 12.48 -5.02 -11.42
CA LYS A 239 13.44 -3.90 -11.37
C LYS A 239 13.47 -3.29 -9.98
N GLN A 240 14.64 -2.97 -9.44
CA GLN A 240 14.72 -2.20 -8.20
C GLN A 240 14.45 -0.71 -8.46
N TYR A 241 13.62 -0.10 -7.61
CA TYR A 241 13.45 1.35 -7.51
C TYR A 241 14.30 1.88 -6.36
N LEU A 242 14.94 3.05 -6.50
CA LEU A 242 15.93 3.55 -5.52
C LEU A 242 17.04 2.52 -5.24
N ALA A 243 17.54 1.90 -6.32
CA ALA A 243 18.43 0.76 -6.24
C ALA A 243 19.81 1.09 -5.65
N HIS A 244 20.41 0.12 -4.96
CA HIS A 244 21.78 0.19 -4.45
C HIS A 244 22.57 -1.05 -4.89
N TYR A 245 23.21 -0.96 -6.06
CA TYR A 245 24.12 -1.98 -6.56
C TYR A 245 25.56 -1.60 -6.24
N THR A 246 26.37 -2.58 -5.83
CA THR A 246 27.78 -2.37 -5.42
C THR A 246 28.80 -2.71 -6.50
N THR A 247 28.33 -3.25 -7.63
CA THR A 247 29.13 -3.65 -8.80
C THR A 247 28.56 -2.99 -10.05
N GLN A 248 29.46 -2.60 -10.95
CA GLN A 248 29.13 -1.92 -12.21
C GLN A 248 28.74 -2.90 -13.31
#